data_AF-A0A8S3RWK5-F1
#
_entry.id   AF-A0A8S3RWK5-F1
#
_cell.length_a   1.000
_cell.length_b   1.000
_cell.length_c   1.000
_cell.angle_alpha   90.00
_cell.angle_beta   90.00
_cell.angle_gamma   90.00
#
_symmetry.space_group_name_H-M   'P 1'
#
loop_
_entity.id
_entity.type
_entity.pdbx_description
1 polymer ?
#
loop_
_entity_poly.entity_id
_entity_poly.type
_entity_poly.pdbx_seq_one_letter_code
_entity_poly.pdbx_strand_id
1 'polypeptide(L)'
;MIQRGEAKSHHLQHEDECEKLKQKAENSHKATINLTEKHKHDVALTEAEHRHKMSELEMEIKKQRDRTVSLLAEKDRELDFFRHQNFEANPYYPHLRNPPDSGASAELPQDLNRQKTEEEEAVSRLLNLTEFRQNDSNMLFFSQEIARKDVEINSLRKQKHQLETALRELQVTASTREEELHDKIEGMKEEIRKCERDKSREGANLEYLKNVAYKFLITTDPQSKQQMLNAITTILQFSPQEKTVVHTQFRGWWK
;
A
#
# COMPACT_ATOMS: atom_id res chain seq x y z
N MET A 1 -38.03 -34.49 48.14
CA MET A 1 -38.19 -34.74 46.69
C MET A 1 -38.05 -33.48 45.83
N ILE A 2 -38.53 -32.31 46.29
CA ILE A 2 -38.56 -31.05 45.51
C ILE A 2 -37.15 -30.54 45.12
N GLN A 3 -36.20 -30.48 46.06
CA GLN A 3 -34.81 -30.03 45.78
C GLN A 3 -34.05 -30.88 44.76
N ARG A 4 -34.46 -32.15 44.55
CA ARG A 4 -33.83 -33.05 43.58
C ARG A 4 -34.31 -32.77 42.13
N GLY A 5 -35.46 -32.11 41.97
CA GLY A 5 -35.99 -31.69 40.67
C GLY A 5 -35.36 -30.38 40.18
N GLU A 6 -35.18 -29.41 41.08
CA GLU A 6 -34.56 -28.12 40.76
C GLU A 6 -33.09 -28.26 40.35
N ALA A 7 -32.32 -29.11 41.05
CA ALA A 7 -30.94 -29.41 40.68
C ALA A 7 -30.80 -30.09 39.30
N LYS A 8 -31.78 -30.93 38.92
CA LYS A 8 -31.82 -31.54 37.58
C LYS A 8 -32.18 -30.52 36.50
N SER A 9 -33.08 -29.59 36.80
CA SER A 9 -33.45 -28.52 35.86
C SER A 9 -32.27 -27.57 35.59
N HIS A 10 -31.52 -27.19 36.63
CA HIS A 10 -30.31 -26.38 36.47
C HIS A 10 -29.21 -27.12 35.69
N HIS A 11 -29.04 -28.42 35.93
CA HIS A 11 -28.07 -29.23 35.19
C HIS A 11 -28.41 -29.29 33.70
N LEU A 12 -29.68 -29.53 33.36
CA LEU A 12 -30.15 -29.58 31.98
C LEU A 12 -30.01 -28.22 31.27
N GLN A 13 -30.29 -27.12 31.98
CA GLN A 13 -30.08 -25.76 31.45
C GLN A 13 -28.60 -25.46 31.18
N HIS A 14 -27.70 -25.86 32.09
CA HIS A 14 -26.26 -25.72 31.87
C HIS A 14 -25.74 -26.61 30.75
N GLU A 15 -26.32 -27.79 30.55
CA GLU A 15 -25.97 -28.70 29.45
C GLU A 15 -26.39 -28.09 28.09
N ASP A 16 -27.63 -27.57 28.00
CA ASP A 16 -28.12 -26.83 26.83
C ASP A 16 -27.29 -25.57 26.51
N GLU A 17 -26.87 -24.82 27.54
CA GLU A 17 -26.02 -23.64 27.36
C GLU A 17 -24.61 -24.01 26.88
N CYS A 18 -24.02 -25.07 27.44
CA CYS A 18 -22.74 -25.60 26.98
C CYS A 18 -22.82 -26.06 25.52
N GLU A 19 -23.91 -26.71 25.12
CA GLU A 19 -24.08 -27.19 23.75
C GLU A 19 -24.27 -26.04 22.75
N LYS A 20 -25.02 -24.99 23.13
CA LYS A 20 -25.15 -23.75 22.34
C LYS A 20 -23.82 -23.02 22.19
N LEU A 21 -23.03 -22.92 23.27
CA LEU A 21 -21.71 -22.30 23.22
C LEU A 21 -20.75 -23.10 22.33
N LYS A 22 -20.81 -24.43 22.39
CA LYS A 22 -20.02 -25.32 21.53
C LYS A 22 -20.39 -25.16 20.07
N GLN A 23 -21.68 -25.13 19.72
CA GLN A 23 -22.12 -24.87 18.35
C GLN A 23 -21.69 -23.48 17.86
N LYS A 24 -21.78 -22.45 18.71
CA LYS A 24 -21.33 -21.10 18.35
C LYS A 24 -19.82 -21.07 18.10
N ALA A 25 -19.03 -21.77 18.92
CA ALA A 25 -17.59 -21.90 18.74
C ALA A 25 -17.25 -22.65 17.43
N GLU A 26 -17.92 -23.76 17.13
CA GLU A 26 -17.75 -24.51 15.88
C GLU A 26 -18.12 -23.67 14.65
N ASN A 27 -19.22 -22.91 14.71
CA ASN A 27 -19.64 -22.04 13.62
C ASN A 27 -18.65 -20.88 13.40
N SER A 28 -18.13 -20.32 14.48
CA SER A 28 -17.11 -19.25 14.41
C SER A 28 -15.79 -19.79 13.86
N HIS A 29 -15.42 -21.02 14.23
CA HIS A 29 -14.24 -21.70 13.71
C HIS A 29 -14.38 -22.00 12.21
N LYS A 30 -15.52 -22.55 11.77
CA LYS A 30 -15.82 -22.79 10.34
C LYS A 30 -15.80 -21.48 9.53
N ALA A 31 -16.37 -20.40 10.07
CA ALA A 31 -16.33 -19.09 9.42
C ALA A 31 -14.89 -18.57 9.27
N THR A 32 -14.05 -18.79 10.28
CA THR A 32 -12.64 -18.40 10.25
C THR A 32 -11.87 -19.19 9.19
N ILE A 33 -12.06 -20.50 9.10
CA ILE A 33 -11.43 -21.36 8.08
C ILE A 33 -11.86 -20.93 6.67
N ASN A 34 -13.16 -20.74 6.44
CA ASN A 34 -13.65 -20.31 5.13
C ASN A 34 -13.07 -18.95 4.72
N LEU A 35 -12.92 -18.03 5.68
CA LEU A 35 -12.32 -16.72 5.44
C LEU A 35 -10.82 -16.83 5.11
N THR A 36 -10.07 -17.68 5.83
CA THR A 36 -8.64 -17.87 5.54
C THR A 36 -8.42 -18.56 4.20
N GLU A 37 -9.25 -19.54 3.83
CA GLU A 37 -9.20 -20.18 2.52
C GLU A 37 -9.51 -19.20 1.39
N LYS A 38 -10.54 -18.36 1.56
CA LYS A 38 -10.87 -17.32 0.57
C LYS A 38 -9.72 -16.32 0.42
N HIS A 39 -9.17 -15.80 1.51
CA HIS A 39 -8.03 -14.88 1.45
C HIS A 39 -6.81 -15.55 0.79
N LYS A 40 -6.54 -16.82 1.08
CA LYS A 40 -5.46 -17.57 0.43
C LYS A 40 -5.69 -17.71 -1.07
N HIS A 41 -6.93 -17.94 -1.50
CA HIS A 41 -7.29 -18.00 -2.91
C HIS A 41 -7.11 -16.64 -3.60
N ASP A 42 -7.60 -15.56 -3.00
CA ASP A 42 -7.51 -14.21 -3.54
C ASP A 42 -6.04 -13.76 -3.67
N VAL A 43 -5.19 -14.09 -2.69
CA VAL A 43 -3.74 -13.87 -2.76
C VAL A 43 -3.11 -14.67 -3.90
N ALA A 44 -3.45 -15.96 -4.04
CA ALA A 44 -2.90 -16.78 -5.12
C ALA A 44 -3.29 -16.27 -6.51
N LEU A 45 -4.51 -15.76 -6.67
CA LEU A 45 -5.03 -15.22 -7.92
C LEU A 45 -4.33 -13.91 -8.30
N THR A 46 -4.25 -12.96 -7.36
CA THR A 46 -3.54 -11.69 -7.57
C THR A 46 -2.06 -11.90 -7.85
N GLU A 47 -1.39 -12.81 -7.14
CA GLU A 47 -0.01 -13.17 -7.44
C GLU A 47 0.15 -13.78 -8.84
N ALA A 48 -0.78 -14.64 -9.28
CA ALA A 48 -0.72 -15.23 -10.62
C ALA A 48 -0.88 -14.16 -11.71
N GLU A 49 -1.80 -13.21 -11.53
CA GLU A 49 -1.95 -12.08 -12.43
C GLU A 49 -0.71 -11.19 -12.50
N HIS A 50 -0.08 -10.92 -11.35
CA HIS A 50 1.16 -10.14 -11.31
C HIS A 50 2.31 -10.88 -11.98
N ARG A 51 2.46 -12.19 -11.74
CA ARG A 51 3.45 -13.03 -12.43
C ARG A 51 3.23 -13.02 -13.95
N HIS A 52 1.98 -13.12 -14.39
CA HIS A 52 1.65 -13.07 -15.81
C HIS A 52 2.02 -11.73 -16.44
N LYS A 53 1.59 -10.61 -15.85
CA LYS A 53 1.94 -9.25 -16.30
C LYS A 53 3.45 -9.01 -16.34
N MET A 54 4.18 -9.53 -15.35
CA MET A 54 5.65 -9.43 -15.33
C MET A 54 6.27 -10.17 -16.51
N SER A 55 5.81 -11.38 -16.80
CA SER A 55 6.28 -12.18 -17.92
C SER A 55 6.01 -11.51 -19.28
N GLU A 56 4.84 -10.88 -19.46
CA GLU A 56 4.53 -10.12 -20.68
C GLU A 56 5.46 -8.92 -20.87
N LEU A 57 5.72 -8.16 -19.80
CA LEU A 57 6.63 -7.01 -19.84
C LEU A 57 8.08 -7.44 -20.15
N GLU A 58 8.55 -8.52 -19.53
CA GLU A 58 9.87 -9.10 -19.83
C GLU A 58 9.98 -9.53 -21.30
N MET A 59 8.91 -10.11 -21.86
CA MET A 59 8.86 -10.51 -23.26
C MET A 59 8.93 -9.30 -24.21
N GLU A 60 8.19 -8.22 -23.93
CA GLU A 60 8.24 -7.03 -24.77
C GLU A 60 9.60 -6.32 -24.67
N ILE A 61 10.22 -6.26 -23.49
CA ILE A 61 11.59 -5.74 -23.33
C ILE A 61 12.57 -6.57 -24.16
N LYS A 62 12.48 -7.90 -24.10
CA LYS A 62 13.33 -8.78 -24.90
C LYS A 62 13.14 -8.51 -26.40
N LYS A 63 11.89 -8.40 -26.85
CA LYS A 63 11.56 -8.09 -28.24
C LYS A 63 12.10 -6.73 -28.69
N GLN A 64 12.03 -5.71 -27.85
CA GLN A 64 12.61 -4.40 -28.12
C GLN A 64 14.14 -4.45 -28.22
N ARG A 65 14.80 -5.20 -27.32
CA ARG A 65 16.25 -5.44 -27.40
C ARG A 65 16.62 -6.14 -28.70
N ASP A 66 15.93 -7.21 -29.06
CA ASP A 66 16.20 -7.98 -30.29
C ASP A 66 16.00 -7.12 -31.55
N ARG A 67 14.96 -6.29 -31.60
CA ARG A 67 14.74 -5.30 -32.67
C ARG A 67 15.89 -4.30 -32.75
N THR A 68 16.31 -3.75 -31.61
CA THR A 68 17.39 -2.74 -31.54
C THR A 68 18.72 -3.33 -32.00
N VAL A 69 19.04 -4.54 -31.54
CA VAL A 69 20.24 -5.28 -31.96
C VAL A 69 20.21 -5.56 -33.47
N SER A 70 19.05 -5.95 -34.01
CA SER A 70 18.90 -6.20 -35.45
C SER A 70 19.12 -4.94 -36.28
N LEU A 71 18.57 -3.80 -35.84
CA LEU A 71 18.76 -2.50 -36.49
C LEU A 71 20.22 -2.04 -36.42
N LEU A 72 20.90 -2.23 -35.28
CA LEU A 72 22.33 -1.93 -35.16
C LEU A 72 23.15 -2.79 -36.13
N ALA A 73 22.86 -4.09 -36.20
CA ALA A 73 23.55 -4.99 -37.14
C ALA A 73 23.31 -4.60 -38.61
N GLU A 74 22.12 -4.10 -38.96
CA GLU A 74 21.84 -3.57 -40.31
C GLU A 74 22.63 -2.29 -40.58
N LYS A 75 22.67 -1.35 -39.62
CA LYS A 75 23.45 -0.12 -39.73
C LYS A 75 24.95 -0.38 -39.82
N ASP A 76 25.47 -1.35 -39.09
CA ASP A 76 26.87 -1.75 -39.18
C ASP A 76 27.21 -2.29 -40.57
N ARG A 77 26.30 -3.08 -41.19
CA ARG A 77 26.48 -3.54 -42.58
C ARG A 77 26.42 -2.40 -43.59
N GLU A 78 25.51 -1.44 -43.43
CA GLU A 78 25.44 -0.24 -44.27
C GLU A 78 26.73 0.59 -44.13
N LEU A 79 27.20 0.80 -42.90
CA LEU A 79 28.47 1.50 -42.64
C LEU A 79 29.65 0.79 -43.26
N ASP A 80 29.73 -0.53 -43.15
CA ASP A 80 30.77 -1.31 -43.81
C ASP A 80 30.65 -1.19 -45.32
N PHE A 81 29.45 -1.25 -45.90
CA PHE A 81 29.24 -1.03 -47.33
C PHE A 81 29.75 0.34 -47.78
N PHE A 82 29.41 1.42 -47.08
CA PHE A 82 29.91 2.77 -47.40
C PHE A 82 31.42 2.91 -47.18
N ARG A 83 31.98 2.23 -46.17
CA ARG A 83 33.44 2.19 -45.96
C ARG A 83 34.13 1.52 -47.12
N HIS A 84 33.67 0.35 -47.57
CA HIS A 84 34.25 -0.34 -48.73
C HIS A 84 34.07 0.45 -50.03
N GLN A 85 32.91 1.08 -50.23
CA GLN A 85 32.64 1.92 -51.40
C GLN A 85 33.53 3.19 -51.42
N ASN A 86 33.75 3.83 -50.26
CA ASN A 86 34.69 4.95 -50.15
C ASN A 86 36.16 4.51 -50.28
N PHE A 87 36.50 3.29 -49.85
CA PHE A 87 37.85 2.75 -49.97
C PHE A 87 38.19 2.35 -51.42
N GLU A 88 37.20 1.87 -52.19
CA GLU A 88 37.38 1.55 -53.62
C GLU A 88 37.31 2.77 -54.54
N ALA A 89 36.68 3.87 -54.10
CA ALA A 89 36.57 5.11 -54.88
C ALA A 89 37.85 5.98 -54.87
N ASN A 90 38.88 5.67 -54.07
CA ASN A 90 40.10 6.48 -54.07
C ASN A 90 41.37 5.68 -53.71
N PRO A 91 42.14 5.19 -54.70
CA PRO A 91 43.41 4.50 -54.47
C PRO A 91 44.57 5.41 -54.05
N TYR A 92 44.37 6.72 -53.90
CA TYR A 92 45.46 7.69 -53.91
C TYR A 92 45.80 8.41 -52.59
N TYR A 93 45.12 8.11 -51.48
CA TYR A 93 45.43 8.81 -50.21
C TYR A 93 45.41 7.89 -48.98
N PRO A 94 46.54 7.24 -48.66
CA PRO A 94 46.79 6.82 -47.29
C PRO A 94 47.18 8.06 -46.47
N HIS A 95 46.60 8.18 -45.27
CA HIS A 95 46.90 9.16 -44.22
C HIS A 95 46.03 10.42 -44.13
N LEU A 96 44.90 10.27 -43.43
CA LEU A 96 44.49 11.27 -42.43
C LEU A 96 44.20 10.55 -41.11
N ARG A 97 45.30 10.13 -40.47
CA ARG A 97 45.33 9.94 -39.01
C ARG A 97 45.24 11.35 -38.42
N ASN A 98 44.19 11.61 -37.64
CA ASN A 98 43.92 12.91 -36.99
C ASN A 98 45.20 13.61 -36.49
N PRO A 99 45.40 14.89 -36.81
CA PRO A 99 46.22 15.78 -36.01
C PRO A 99 45.34 16.65 -35.07
N PRO A 100 45.86 16.99 -33.89
CA PRO A 100 45.18 17.82 -32.92
C PRO A 100 45.32 19.31 -33.28
N ASP A 101 44.34 20.09 -32.84
CA ASP A 101 44.50 21.47 -32.37
C ASP A 101 45.36 22.41 -33.22
N SER A 102 44.72 23.18 -34.10
CA SER A 102 45.18 24.53 -34.46
C SER A 102 44.07 25.26 -35.20
N GLY A 103 43.48 26.24 -34.52
CA GLY A 103 42.66 27.26 -35.16
C GLY A 103 43.50 28.06 -36.14
N ALA A 104 43.12 28.01 -37.42
CA ALA A 104 43.59 28.96 -38.41
C ALA A 104 42.51 29.08 -39.49
N SER A 105 41.90 30.26 -39.55
CA SER A 105 40.96 30.70 -40.57
C SER A 105 41.62 30.56 -41.95
N ALA A 106 41.00 29.79 -42.84
CA ALA A 106 41.31 29.79 -44.26
C ALA A 106 40.19 30.54 -44.99
N GLU A 107 40.51 31.78 -45.40
CA GLU A 107 39.67 32.60 -46.26
C GLU A 107 39.48 31.91 -47.62
N LEU A 108 38.23 31.83 -48.07
CA LEU A 108 37.84 31.32 -49.39
C LEU A 108 38.04 32.41 -50.45
N PRO A 109 38.72 32.14 -51.58
CA PRO A 109 38.75 33.07 -52.70
C PRO A 109 37.38 33.10 -53.41
N GLN A 110 36.78 34.28 -53.45
CA GLN A 110 35.69 34.65 -54.36
C GLN A 110 36.19 34.76 -55.81
N ASP A 111 35.24 34.62 -56.74
CA ASP A 111 35.30 34.90 -58.18
C ASP A 111 35.84 33.82 -59.14
N LEU A 112 34.90 33.00 -59.64
CA LEU A 112 34.88 32.60 -61.05
C LEU A 112 33.45 32.77 -61.60
N ASN A 113 33.22 33.91 -62.25
CA ASN A 113 32.04 34.20 -63.07
C ASN A 113 32.06 33.34 -64.34
N ARG A 114 31.72 32.05 -64.21
CA ARG A 114 31.49 31.13 -65.33
C ARG A 114 30.06 31.35 -65.80
N GLN A 115 29.86 31.92 -66.99
CA GLN A 115 28.54 32.01 -67.61
C GLN A 115 27.94 30.60 -67.71
N LYS A 116 26.95 30.30 -66.86
CA LYS A 116 26.13 29.10 -66.99
C LYS A 116 25.37 29.22 -68.30
N THR A 117 25.41 28.18 -69.13
CA THR A 117 24.52 28.08 -70.29
C THR A 117 23.07 28.08 -69.81
N GLU A 118 22.14 28.60 -70.61
CA GLU A 118 20.71 28.70 -70.25
C GLU A 118 20.11 27.36 -69.81
N GLU A 119 20.67 26.26 -70.34
CA GLU A 119 20.34 24.89 -69.95
C GLU A 119 20.81 24.52 -68.54
N GLU A 120 22.02 24.92 -68.13
CA GLU A 120 22.55 24.71 -66.78
C GLU A 120 21.79 25.53 -65.73
N GLU A 121 21.32 26.72 -66.11
CA GLU A 121 20.49 27.56 -65.24
C GLU A 121 19.07 26.98 -65.08
N ALA A 122 18.47 26.49 -66.17
CA ALA A 122 17.18 25.80 -66.13
C ALA A 122 17.23 24.51 -65.29
N VAL A 123 18.30 23.72 -65.42
CA VAL A 123 18.53 22.50 -64.62
C VAL A 123 18.76 22.85 -63.14
N SER A 124 19.50 23.92 -62.85
CA SER A 124 19.69 24.40 -61.47
C SER A 124 18.37 24.84 -60.82
N ARG A 125 17.48 25.50 -61.58
CA ARG A 125 16.15 25.91 -61.11
C ARG A 125 15.23 24.72 -60.87
N LEU A 126 15.26 23.70 -61.73
CA LEU A 126 14.50 22.46 -61.56
C LEU A 126 14.98 21.67 -60.33
N LEU A 127 16.30 21.55 -60.13
CA LEU A 127 16.89 20.92 -58.96
C LEU A 127 16.52 21.65 -57.66
N ASN A 128 16.59 22.99 -57.65
CA ASN A 128 16.16 23.80 -56.50
C ASN A 128 14.67 23.68 -56.21
N LEU A 129 13.81 23.56 -57.24
CA LEU A 129 12.38 23.31 -57.06
C LEU A 129 12.12 21.92 -56.46
N THR A 130 12.88 20.90 -56.87
CA THR A 130 12.79 19.57 -56.25
C THR A 130 13.34 19.55 -54.83
N GLU A 131 14.45 20.22 -54.56
CA GLU A 131 15.01 20.35 -53.20
C GLU A 131 14.07 21.12 -52.28
N PHE A 132 13.46 22.20 -52.75
CA PHE A 132 12.47 22.96 -51.98
C PHE A 132 11.23 22.12 -51.69
N ARG A 133 10.74 21.36 -52.68
CA ARG A 133 9.58 20.47 -52.52
C ARG A 133 9.86 19.29 -51.60
N GLN A 134 11.09 18.76 -51.61
CA GLN A 134 11.55 17.72 -50.69
C GLN A 134 11.75 18.28 -49.28
N ASN A 135 12.32 19.48 -49.13
CA ASN A 135 12.51 20.14 -47.85
C ASN A 135 11.18 20.54 -47.20
N ASP A 136 10.21 21.04 -47.96
CA ASP A 136 8.87 21.32 -47.46
C ASP A 136 8.16 20.03 -47.02
N SER A 137 8.29 18.95 -47.80
CA SER A 137 7.73 17.64 -47.44
C SER A 137 8.39 17.07 -46.17
N ASN A 138 9.71 17.20 -46.04
CA ASN A 138 10.47 16.79 -44.86
C ASN A 138 10.12 17.66 -43.64
N MET A 139 10.00 18.98 -43.80
CA MET A 139 9.59 19.90 -42.75
C MET A 139 8.18 19.62 -42.24
N LEU A 140 7.25 19.29 -43.15
CA LEU A 140 5.87 18.93 -42.81
C LEU A 140 5.81 17.57 -42.07
N PHE A 141 6.63 16.60 -42.48
CA PHE A 141 6.80 15.34 -41.75
C PHE A 141 7.35 15.54 -40.35
N PHE A 142 8.40 16.35 -40.17
CA PHE A 142 8.95 16.65 -38.83
C PHE A 142 7.95 17.41 -37.97
N SER A 143 7.20 18.35 -38.55
CA SER A 143 6.14 19.07 -37.84
C SER A 143 5.04 18.11 -37.35
N GLN A 144 4.62 17.17 -38.21
CA GLN A 144 3.66 16.14 -37.84
C GLN A 144 4.18 15.20 -36.75
N GLU A 145 5.45 14.80 -36.83
CA GLU A 145 6.07 13.91 -35.85
C GLU A 145 6.23 14.60 -34.48
N ILE A 146 6.56 15.89 -34.45
CA ILE A 146 6.58 16.71 -33.23
C ILE A 146 5.17 16.78 -32.63
N ALA A 147 4.15 17.08 -33.43
CA ALA A 147 2.77 17.16 -32.96
C ALA A 147 2.31 15.81 -32.35
N ARG A 148 2.69 14.69 -32.96
CA ARG A 148 2.39 13.35 -32.41
C ARG A 148 3.07 13.12 -31.06
N LYS A 149 4.35 13.45 -30.96
CA LYS A 149 5.11 13.35 -29.69
C LYS A 149 4.56 14.26 -28.61
N ASP A 150 4.15 15.48 -28.95
CA ASP A 150 3.55 16.41 -28.01
C ASP A 150 2.22 15.90 -27.45
N VAL A 151 1.38 15.28 -28.30
CA VAL A 151 0.14 14.63 -27.85
C VAL A 151 0.46 13.47 -26.89
N GLU A 152 1.44 12.64 -27.21
CA GLU A 152 1.87 11.54 -26.34
C GLU A 152 2.44 12.05 -25.00
N ILE A 153 3.32 13.05 -25.04
CA ILE A 153 3.88 13.69 -23.84
C ILE A 153 2.77 14.29 -22.98
N ASN A 154 1.77 14.96 -23.58
CA ASN A 154 0.64 15.52 -22.86
C ASN A 154 -0.25 14.44 -22.25
N SER A 155 -0.47 13.33 -22.96
CA SER A 155 -1.18 12.16 -22.44
C SER A 155 -0.44 11.56 -21.24
N LEU A 156 0.87 11.34 -21.35
CA LEU A 156 1.71 10.81 -20.28
C LEU A 156 1.76 11.74 -19.07
N ARG A 157 1.84 13.06 -19.28
CA ARG A 157 1.77 14.06 -18.19
C ARG A 157 0.42 14.01 -17.48
N LYS A 158 -0.69 13.87 -18.21
CA LYS A 158 -2.03 13.74 -17.63
C LYS A 158 -2.14 12.45 -16.81
N GLN A 159 -1.67 11.32 -17.34
CA GLN A 159 -1.66 10.05 -16.62
C GLN A 159 -0.80 10.13 -15.36
N LYS A 160 0.40 10.70 -15.45
CA LYS A 160 1.27 10.95 -14.29
C LYS A 160 0.54 11.76 -13.22
N HIS A 161 -0.10 12.87 -13.59
CA HIS A 161 -0.83 13.70 -12.65
C HIS A 161 -2.02 12.97 -12.00
N GLN A 162 -2.74 12.15 -12.76
CA GLN A 162 -3.80 11.29 -12.24
C GLN A 162 -3.27 10.27 -11.23
N LEU A 163 -2.16 9.60 -11.55
CA LEU A 163 -1.53 8.64 -10.64
C LEU A 163 -0.99 9.30 -9.37
N GLU A 164 -0.36 10.47 -9.48
CA GLU A 164 0.10 11.24 -8.32
C GLU A 164 -1.05 11.68 -7.41
N THR A 165 -2.21 12.02 -7.99
CA THR A 165 -3.40 12.41 -7.23
C THR A 165 -4.02 11.20 -6.54
N ALA A 166 -4.18 10.08 -7.26
CA ALA A 166 -4.64 8.82 -6.68
C ALA A 166 -3.71 8.32 -5.56
N LEU A 167 -2.38 8.51 -5.71
CA LEU A 167 -1.42 8.16 -4.67
C LEU A 167 -1.61 9.02 -3.40
N ARG A 168 -1.79 10.33 -3.56
CA ARG A 168 -2.06 11.24 -2.43
C ARG A 168 -3.37 10.88 -1.72
N GLU A 169 -4.43 10.61 -2.47
CA GLU A 169 -5.72 10.17 -1.92
C GLU A 169 -5.60 8.84 -1.18
N LEU A 170 -4.86 7.87 -1.74
CA LEU A 170 -4.60 6.59 -1.09
C LEU A 170 -3.78 6.76 0.20
N GLN A 171 -2.78 7.64 0.21
CA GLN A 171 -1.99 7.93 1.41
C GLN A 171 -2.85 8.53 2.52
N VAL A 172 -3.71 9.51 2.19
CA VAL A 172 -4.61 10.12 3.17
C VAL A 172 -5.58 9.09 3.72
N THR A 173 -6.23 8.30 2.86
CA THR A 173 -7.19 7.27 3.29
C THR A 173 -6.55 6.14 4.10
N ALA A 174 -5.31 5.77 3.79
CA ALA A 174 -4.54 4.81 4.59
C ALA A 174 -4.22 5.38 5.97
N SER A 175 -3.77 6.64 6.06
CA SER A 175 -3.48 7.31 7.33
C SER A 175 -4.72 7.42 8.22
N THR A 176 -5.86 7.85 7.67
CA THR A 176 -7.11 7.94 8.45
C THR A 176 -7.56 6.57 8.94
N ARG A 177 -7.40 5.53 8.11
CA ARG A 177 -7.73 4.15 8.51
C ARG A 177 -6.81 3.64 9.61
N GLU A 178 -5.53 3.99 9.57
CA GLU A 178 -4.57 3.64 10.61
C GLU A 178 -4.93 4.29 11.95
N GLU A 179 -5.27 5.59 11.94
CA GLU A 179 -5.77 6.31 13.11
C GLU A 179 -7.05 5.66 13.68
N GLU A 180 -8.04 5.35 12.84
CA GLU A 180 -9.26 4.67 13.30
C GLU A 180 -9.00 3.28 13.92
N LEU A 181 -8.05 2.54 13.36
CA LEU A 181 -7.66 1.24 13.89
C LEU A 181 -6.91 1.39 15.21
N HIS A 182 -6.05 2.40 15.32
CA HIS A 182 -5.36 2.74 16.55
C HIS A 182 -6.34 3.07 17.67
N ASP A 183 -7.33 3.92 17.41
CA ASP A 183 -8.38 4.27 18.37
C ASP A 183 -9.19 3.05 18.83
N LYS A 184 -9.55 2.16 17.89
CA LYS A 184 -10.25 0.89 18.21
C LYS A 184 -9.40 -0.02 19.08
N ILE A 185 -8.10 -0.13 18.78
CA ILE A 185 -7.16 -0.94 19.56
C ILE A 185 -7.03 -0.38 20.98
N GLU A 186 -6.88 0.94 21.13
CA GLU A 186 -6.79 1.56 22.46
C GLU A 186 -8.09 1.41 23.25
N GLY A 187 -9.25 1.54 22.58
CA GLY A 187 -10.56 1.27 23.19
C GLY A 187 -10.68 -0.18 23.70
N MET A 188 -10.33 -1.16 22.87
CA MET A 188 -10.35 -2.58 23.26
C MET A 188 -9.36 -2.87 24.39
N LYS A 189 -8.16 -2.27 24.38
CA LYS A 189 -7.19 -2.41 25.48
C LYS A 189 -7.76 -1.89 26.80
N GLU A 190 -8.48 -0.77 26.80
CA GLU A 190 -9.08 -0.25 28.03
C GLU A 190 -10.23 -1.14 28.52
N GLU A 191 -11.03 -1.70 27.62
CA GLU A 191 -12.04 -2.70 27.97
C GLU A 191 -11.42 -3.96 28.58
N ILE A 192 -10.31 -4.45 28.03
CA ILE A 192 -9.55 -5.57 28.59
C ILE A 192 -9.05 -5.22 29.99
N ARG A 193 -8.41 -4.06 30.17
CA ARG A 193 -7.94 -3.62 31.50
C ARG A 193 -9.09 -3.50 32.49
N LYS A 194 -10.25 -3.01 32.06
CA LYS A 194 -11.46 -2.95 32.90
C LYS A 194 -11.90 -4.35 33.30
N CYS A 195 -12.01 -5.27 32.34
CA CYS A 195 -12.38 -6.66 32.59
C CYS A 195 -11.37 -7.37 33.51
N GLU A 196 -10.07 -7.14 33.36
CA GLU A 196 -9.03 -7.67 34.23
C GLU A 196 -9.15 -7.16 35.67
N ARG A 197 -9.42 -5.86 35.84
CA ARG A 197 -9.70 -5.27 37.17
C ARG A 197 -10.93 -5.88 37.81
N ASP A 198 -12.01 -6.05 37.05
CA ASP A 198 -13.26 -6.62 37.53
C ASP A 198 -13.10 -8.11 37.88
N LYS A 199 -12.41 -8.88 37.03
CA LYS A 199 -12.10 -10.30 37.26
C LYS A 199 -11.16 -10.51 38.45
N SER A 200 -10.18 -9.63 38.64
CA SER A 200 -9.31 -9.66 39.84
C SER A 200 -10.11 -9.43 41.13
N ARG A 201 -11.26 -8.75 41.06
CA ARG A 201 -12.15 -8.50 42.21
C ARG A 201 -13.10 -9.67 42.46
N GLU A 202 -13.57 -10.38 41.44
CA GLU A 202 -14.64 -11.38 41.59
C GLU A 202 -14.23 -12.66 42.32
N GLY A 203 -13.00 -13.16 42.18
CA GLY A 203 -12.62 -14.47 42.73
C GLY A 203 -12.33 -14.49 44.24
N ALA A 204 -11.36 -13.69 44.69
CA ALA A 204 -10.87 -13.74 46.07
C ALA A 204 -11.66 -12.81 47.02
N ASN A 205 -12.22 -11.73 46.49
CA ASN A 205 -12.94 -10.74 47.29
C ASN A 205 -14.34 -11.22 47.68
N LEU A 206 -15.04 -11.95 46.79
CA LEU A 206 -16.39 -12.46 47.08
C LEU A 206 -16.40 -13.58 48.11
N GLU A 207 -15.42 -14.48 48.09
CA GLU A 207 -15.28 -15.53 49.11
C GLU A 207 -14.94 -14.95 50.49
N TYR A 208 -14.03 -13.96 50.53
CA TYR A 208 -13.75 -13.23 51.77
C TYR A 208 -14.96 -12.42 52.25
N LEU A 209 -15.64 -11.71 51.34
CA LEU A 209 -16.86 -10.95 51.64
C LEU A 209 -17.97 -11.86 52.18
N LYS A 210 -18.17 -13.04 51.57
CA LYS A 210 -19.12 -14.06 52.06
C LYS A 210 -18.79 -14.46 53.49
N ASN A 211 -17.51 -14.74 53.79
CA ASN A 211 -17.07 -15.14 55.13
C ASN A 211 -17.23 -14.02 56.16
N VAL A 212 -16.90 -12.78 55.81
CA VAL A 212 -17.04 -11.62 56.70
C VAL A 212 -18.51 -11.28 56.92
N ALA A 213 -19.34 -11.31 55.87
CA ALA A 213 -20.78 -11.08 55.95
C ALA A 213 -21.50 -12.17 56.77
N TYR A 214 -21.15 -13.45 56.53
CA TYR A 214 -21.65 -14.57 57.32
C TYR A 214 -21.33 -14.40 58.81
N LYS A 215 -20.07 -14.10 59.16
CA LYS A 215 -19.69 -13.87 60.55
C LYS A 215 -20.35 -12.62 61.13
N PHE A 216 -20.50 -11.55 60.35
CA PHE A 216 -21.19 -10.33 60.77
C PHE A 216 -22.64 -10.60 61.17
N LEU A 217 -23.35 -11.51 60.49
CA LEU A 217 -24.73 -11.86 60.81
C LEU A 217 -24.85 -12.71 62.09
N ILE A 218 -23.85 -13.55 62.39
CA ILE A 218 -23.93 -14.55 63.48
C ILE A 218 -23.27 -14.05 64.77
N THR A 219 -22.25 -13.19 64.69
CA THR A 219 -21.55 -12.68 65.86
C THR A 219 -22.43 -11.73 66.67
N THR A 220 -22.56 -11.94 67.98
CA THR A 220 -23.32 -11.06 68.89
C THR A 220 -22.48 -9.95 69.52
N ASP A 221 -21.15 -10.05 69.46
CA ASP A 221 -20.23 -9.04 69.98
C ASP A 221 -20.24 -7.75 69.11
N PRO A 222 -20.57 -6.58 69.69
CA PRO A 222 -20.59 -5.30 68.96
C PRO A 222 -19.24 -4.88 68.40
N GLN A 223 -18.12 -5.17 69.08
CA GLN A 223 -16.79 -4.77 68.61
C GLN A 223 -16.36 -5.58 67.39
N SER A 224 -16.53 -6.90 67.44
CA SER A 224 -16.26 -7.80 66.31
C SER A 224 -17.15 -7.48 65.10
N LYS A 225 -18.43 -7.15 65.33
CA LYS A 225 -19.34 -6.69 64.27
C LYS A 225 -18.86 -5.37 63.64
N GLN A 226 -18.37 -4.42 64.43
CA GLN A 226 -17.83 -3.17 63.90
C GLN A 226 -16.59 -3.40 63.02
N GLN A 227 -15.70 -4.31 63.43
CA GLN A 227 -14.53 -4.69 62.62
C GLN A 227 -14.93 -5.36 61.31
N MET A 228 -15.92 -6.26 61.35
CA MET A 228 -16.45 -6.90 60.13
C MET A 228 -17.16 -5.90 59.21
N LEU A 229 -17.90 -4.94 59.78
CA LEU A 229 -18.52 -3.86 59.01
C LEU A 229 -17.48 -2.98 58.31
N ASN A 230 -16.36 -2.67 58.98
CA ASN A 230 -15.24 -1.93 58.37
C ASN A 230 -14.64 -2.71 57.19
N ALA A 231 -14.47 -4.03 57.35
CA ALA A 231 -14.00 -4.90 56.28
C ALA A 231 -14.97 -4.93 55.09
N ILE A 232 -16.27 -5.13 55.34
CA ILE A 232 -17.34 -5.09 54.30
C ILE A 232 -17.33 -3.74 53.55
N THR A 233 -17.27 -2.64 54.29
CA THR A 233 -17.24 -1.27 53.77
C THR A 233 -16.01 -1.01 52.89
N THR A 234 -14.87 -1.61 53.25
CA THR A 234 -13.61 -1.47 52.51
C THR A 234 -13.60 -2.33 51.25
N ILE A 235 -14.08 -3.58 51.36
CA ILE A 235 -14.22 -4.53 50.25
C ILE A 235 -15.18 -4.00 49.19
N LEU A 236 -16.31 -3.44 49.62
CA LEU A 236 -17.34 -2.87 48.75
C LEU A 236 -17.07 -1.42 48.33
N GLN A 237 -15.94 -0.84 48.78
CA GLN A 237 -15.49 0.50 48.42
C GLN A 237 -16.53 1.61 48.62
N PHE A 238 -17.18 1.65 49.79
CA PHE A 238 -18.16 2.68 50.09
C PHE A 238 -17.52 4.07 50.04
N SER A 239 -18.28 5.04 49.52
CA SER A 239 -17.93 6.46 49.55
C SER A 239 -17.87 7.00 50.98
N PRO A 240 -17.13 8.09 51.26
CA PRO A 240 -17.06 8.68 52.59
C PRO A 240 -18.43 9.00 53.20
N GLN A 241 -19.41 9.38 52.37
CA GLN A 241 -20.79 9.65 52.77
C GLN A 241 -21.50 8.37 53.22
N GLU A 242 -21.43 7.30 52.43
CA GLU A 242 -22.03 6.00 52.76
C GLU A 242 -21.43 5.41 54.04
N LYS A 243 -20.12 5.56 54.27
CA LYS A 243 -19.46 5.13 55.52
C LYS A 243 -20.09 5.79 56.75
N THR A 244 -20.33 7.10 56.71
CA THR A 244 -20.90 7.83 57.85
C THR A 244 -22.34 7.43 58.14
N VAL A 245 -23.15 7.19 57.10
CA VAL A 245 -24.55 6.74 57.24
C VAL A 245 -24.59 5.35 57.88
N VAL A 246 -23.76 4.43 57.39
CA VAL A 246 -23.70 3.05 57.85
C VAL A 246 -23.18 2.95 59.29
N HIS A 247 -22.16 3.73 59.65
CA HIS A 247 -21.69 3.79 61.04
C HIS A 247 -22.70 4.41 62.00
N THR A 248 -23.46 5.41 61.56
CA THR A 248 -24.52 6.03 62.35
C THR A 248 -25.67 5.05 62.61
N GLN A 249 -26.13 4.35 61.57
CA GLN A 249 -27.15 3.29 61.68
C GLN A 249 -26.67 2.12 62.55
N PHE A 250 -25.42 1.69 62.38
CA PHE A 250 -24.84 0.59 63.15
C PHE A 250 -24.83 0.88 64.66
N ARG A 251 -24.54 2.11 65.08
CA ARG A 251 -24.63 2.49 66.51
C ARG A 251 -26.07 2.49 67.05
N GLY A 252 -27.07 2.61 66.19
CA GLY A 252 -28.49 2.54 66.56
C GLY A 252 -29.03 1.11 66.71
N TRP A 253 -28.42 0.13 66.04
CA TRP A 253 -28.87 -1.27 66.04
C TRP A 253 -28.43 -2.11 67.25
N TRP A 254 -27.48 -1.64 68.06
CA TRP A 254 -26.85 -2.44 69.12
C TRP A 254 -26.81 -1.73 70.49
N LYS A 255 -27.93 -1.12 70.89
CA LYS A 255 -28.15 -0.70 72.29
C LYS A 255 -28.66 -1.86 73.15
#